data_AF-A0AAN7H4E4-F1
#
_entry.id   AF-A0AAN7H4E4-F1
#
_cell.length_a   1.000
_cell.length_b   1.000
_cell.length_c   1.000
_cell.angle_alpha   90.00
_cell.angle_beta   90.00
_cell.angle_gamma   90.00
#
_symmetry.space_group_name_H-M   'P 1'
#
loop_
_entity.id
_entity.type
_entity.pdbx_description
1 polymer ?
#
loop_
_entity_poly.entity_id
_entity_poly.type
_entity_poly.pdbx_seq_one_letter_code
_entity_poly.pdbx_strand_id
1 'polypeptide(L)'
;MAQEIPPNVALFVQGKIINKVLGDALEAHKHTSNPFFMKKHGHPTIIVFAFPGTWSVGDWFSTGQGGAGKFGEININSSLDVFPSIRTIGNSEFASVNDAFLRRFSSILEELREKVKGAMKRKRQIIFTGHSGGGPIAIYATVWLLEHLKNGGETKTQVPLPLCLTFGSPLIADGIFGHALRREN
;
A
#
# COMPACT_ATOMS: atom_id res chain seq x y z
N MET A 1 -5.03 -26.14 25.34
CA MET A 1 -3.80 -25.32 25.44
C MET A 1 -3.90 -24.24 24.38
N ALA A 2 -4.32 -23.04 24.76
CA ALA A 2 -4.35 -21.90 23.85
C ALA A 2 -2.90 -21.48 23.61
N GLN A 3 -2.46 -21.52 22.35
CA GLN A 3 -1.17 -20.95 21.96
C GLN A 3 -1.26 -19.44 22.14
N GLU A 4 -0.52 -18.92 23.11
CA GLU A 4 -0.29 -17.49 23.27
C GLU A 4 0.37 -16.93 22.01
N ILE A 5 -0.23 -15.88 21.48
CA ILE A 5 0.31 -15.09 20.36
C ILE A 5 1.62 -14.46 20.85
N PRO A 6 2.76 -14.64 20.16
CA PRO A 6 4.04 -14.11 20.62
C PRO A 6 4.01 -12.58 20.76
N PRO A 7 4.62 -12.01 21.83
CA PRO A 7 4.40 -10.61 22.23
C PRO A 7 5.13 -9.55 21.41
N ASN A 8 5.66 -9.88 20.22
CA ASN A 8 6.57 -9.00 19.45
C ASN A 8 6.08 -8.59 18.06
N VAL A 9 4.80 -8.22 17.94
CA VAL A 9 4.34 -7.35 16.83
C VAL A 9 3.51 -6.20 17.40
N ALA A 10 4.02 -5.53 18.42
CA ALA A 10 3.51 -4.20 18.76
C ALA A 10 3.93 -3.27 17.61
N LEU A 11 2.95 -2.66 16.91
CA LEU A 11 3.21 -1.59 15.98
C LEU A 11 3.93 -0.47 16.76
N PHE A 12 5.25 -0.30 16.60
CA PHE A 12 6.04 0.74 17.28
C PHE A 12 5.75 2.16 16.73
N VAL A 13 4.50 2.42 16.33
CA VAL A 13 4.07 3.74 15.85
C VAL A 13 3.43 4.49 17.01
N GLN A 14 4.07 5.58 17.42
CA GLN A 14 3.57 6.43 18.50
C GLN A 14 2.16 6.97 18.18
N GLY A 15 1.23 6.98 19.14
CA GLY A 15 -0.13 7.47 18.92
C GLY A 15 -0.22 8.90 18.38
N LYS A 16 0.76 9.77 18.73
CA LYS A 16 0.88 11.11 18.14
C LYS A 16 1.13 11.10 16.63
N ILE A 17 1.88 10.12 16.13
CA ILE A 17 2.11 9.92 14.69
C ILE A 17 0.83 9.40 14.04
N ILE A 18 0.15 8.41 14.66
CA ILE A 18 -1.12 7.88 14.16
C ILE A 18 -2.15 8.98 13.97
N ASN A 19 -2.35 9.86 14.97
CA ASN A 19 -3.31 10.96 14.88
C ASN A 19 -2.95 11.97 13.78
N LYS A 20 -1.66 12.27 13.58
CA LYS A 20 -1.21 13.15 12.49
C LYS A 20 -1.48 12.53 11.13
N VAL A 21 -1.13 11.26 10.97
CA VAL A 21 -1.30 10.52 9.71
C VAL A 21 -2.79 10.32 9.38
N LEU A 22 -3.64 10.10 10.39
CA LEU A 22 -5.10 10.14 10.21
C LEU A 22 -5.57 11.50 9.70
N GLY A 23 -5.05 12.60 10.28
CA GLY A 23 -5.32 13.96 9.80
C GLY A 23 -4.95 14.14 8.32
N ASP A 24 -3.76 13.68 7.91
CA ASP A 24 -3.32 13.73 6.51
C ASP A 24 -4.21 12.87 5.59
N ALA A 25 -4.62 11.67 6.04
CA ALA A 25 -5.49 10.77 5.29
C ALA A 25 -6.89 11.38 5.06
N LEU A 26 -7.41 12.13 6.03
CA LEU A 26 -8.68 12.85 5.91
C LEU A 26 -8.52 14.14 5.07
N GLU A 27 -7.39 14.84 5.18
CA GLU A 27 -7.08 16.02 4.38
C GLU A 27 -6.96 15.68 2.89
N ALA A 28 -6.48 14.49 2.55
CA ALA A 28 -6.37 14.03 1.16
C ALA A 28 -7.71 14.09 0.39
N HIS A 29 -8.86 13.88 1.06
CA HIS A 29 -10.18 14.01 0.41
C HIS A 29 -10.50 15.42 -0.08
N LYS A 30 -9.83 16.45 0.44
CA LYS A 30 -9.99 17.84 -0.02
C LYS A 30 -9.23 18.12 -1.31
N HIS A 31 -8.38 17.17 -1.74
CA HIS A 31 -7.47 17.32 -2.87
C HIS A 31 -7.73 16.23 -3.93
N THR A 32 -8.99 16.00 -4.29
CA THR A 32 -9.40 14.97 -5.27
C THR A 32 -8.85 15.20 -6.69
N SER A 33 -8.37 16.42 -7.00
CA SER A 33 -7.70 16.72 -8.26
C SER A 33 -6.28 16.15 -8.37
N ASN A 34 -5.67 15.76 -7.24
CA ASN A 34 -4.35 15.16 -7.20
C ASN A 34 -4.47 13.66 -6.85
N PRO A 35 -3.65 12.80 -7.49
CA PRO A 35 -3.69 11.35 -7.24
C PRO A 35 -3.27 10.97 -5.81
N PHE A 36 -2.43 11.78 -5.20
CA PHE A 36 -2.01 11.65 -3.80
C PHE A 36 -1.48 12.98 -3.28
N PHE A 37 -1.37 13.07 -1.97
CA PHE A 37 -0.92 14.25 -1.25
C PHE A 37 0.30 13.91 -0.40
N MET A 38 1.32 14.78 -0.42
CA MET A 38 2.58 14.54 0.29
C MET A 38 2.75 15.56 1.42
N LYS A 39 2.85 15.09 2.66
CA LYS A 39 3.12 15.90 3.85
C LYS A 39 4.46 15.53 4.48
N LYS A 40 5.11 16.53 5.07
CA LYS A 40 6.38 16.34 5.80
C LYS A 40 6.14 16.64 7.26
N HIS A 41 6.59 15.76 8.14
CA HIS A 41 6.44 15.91 9.59
C HIS A 41 7.79 15.78 10.31
N GLY A 42 8.02 16.68 11.28
CA GLY A 42 9.00 16.54 12.36
C GLY A 42 10.48 16.38 11.97
N HIS A 43 11.25 15.99 12.99
CA HIS A 43 12.66 15.58 12.93
C HIS A 43 12.85 14.29 13.78
N PRO A 44 13.43 13.19 13.25
CA PRO A 44 13.80 13.00 11.85
C PRO A 44 12.59 13.12 10.92
N THR A 45 12.82 13.60 9.69
CA THR A 45 11.71 13.93 8.78
C THR A 45 10.98 12.67 8.32
N ILE A 46 9.69 12.60 8.65
CA ILE A 46 8.75 11.63 8.13
C ILE A 46 8.09 12.23 6.89
N ILE A 47 7.97 11.45 5.82
CA ILE A 47 7.22 11.79 4.61
C ILE A 47 5.99 10.89 4.54
N VAL A 48 4.82 11.53 4.58
CA VAL A 48 3.53 10.86 4.46
C VAL A 48 3.02 11.05 3.04
N PHE A 49 2.68 9.94 2.39
CA PHE A 49 1.95 9.89 1.13
C PHE A 49 0.52 9.48 1.45
N ALA A 50 -0.40 10.43 1.38
CA ALA A 50 -1.81 10.24 1.68
C ALA A 50 -2.63 10.13 0.38
N PHE A 51 -3.38 9.05 0.24
CA PHE A 51 -4.22 8.80 -0.92
C PHE A 51 -5.69 9.16 -0.63
N PRO A 52 -6.35 9.93 -1.52
CA PRO A 52 -7.76 10.27 -1.34
C PRO A 52 -8.63 9.02 -1.45
N GLY A 53 -9.69 8.98 -0.64
CA GLY A 53 -10.74 7.99 -0.83
C GLY A 53 -11.63 8.33 -2.00
N THR A 54 -12.57 7.43 -2.26
CA THR A 54 -13.55 7.55 -3.33
C THR A 54 -14.91 7.07 -2.85
N TRP A 55 -15.93 7.73 -3.37
CA TRP A 55 -17.34 7.43 -3.13
C TRP A 55 -18.05 6.95 -4.41
N SER A 56 -17.33 6.87 -5.54
CA SER A 56 -17.89 6.42 -6.81
C SER A 56 -17.86 4.90 -6.88
N VAL A 57 -18.99 4.27 -7.17
CA VAL A 57 -19.09 2.79 -7.28
C VAL A 57 -18.07 2.22 -8.28
N GLY A 58 -17.79 2.94 -9.37
CA GLY A 58 -16.82 2.51 -10.39
C GLY A 58 -15.38 2.39 -9.88
N ASP A 59 -15.06 3.08 -8.78
CA ASP A 59 -13.75 2.99 -8.13
C ASP A 59 -13.65 1.86 -7.09
N TRP A 60 -14.76 1.16 -6.84
CA TRP A 60 -14.84 0.00 -5.94
C TRP A 60 -15.03 -1.30 -6.73
N PHE A 61 -15.80 -1.23 -7.81
CA PHE A 61 -16.05 -2.34 -8.72
C PHE A 61 -15.91 -1.84 -10.15
N SER A 62 -14.95 -2.37 -10.89
CA SER A 62 -14.78 -2.07 -12.32
C SER A 62 -16.00 -2.54 -13.09
N THR A 63 -16.93 -1.63 -13.40
CA THR A 63 -18.10 -1.94 -14.22
C THR A 63 -17.66 -2.10 -15.68
N GLY A 64 -17.66 -3.32 -16.20
CA GLY A 64 -17.75 -3.53 -17.65
C GLY A 64 -16.46 -3.79 -18.43
N GLN A 65 -15.37 -4.25 -17.81
CA GLN A 65 -14.26 -4.86 -18.57
C GLN A 65 -14.16 -6.34 -18.21
N GLY A 66 -14.59 -7.21 -19.14
CA GLY A 66 -14.81 -8.65 -18.97
C GLY A 66 -13.55 -9.45 -18.62
N GLY A 67 -13.16 -9.39 -17.35
CA GLY A 67 -12.05 -10.16 -16.78
C GLY A 67 -12.03 -10.19 -15.26
N ALA A 68 -12.73 -9.27 -14.59
CA ALA A 68 -12.90 -9.30 -13.13
C ALA A 68 -13.95 -10.35 -12.71
N GLY A 69 -13.68 -11.06 -11.62
CA GLY A 69 -14.57 -12.05 -11.03
C GLY A 69 -15.80 -11.45 -10.35
N LYS A 70 -16.57 -12.30 -9.66
CA LYS A 70 -17.90 -11.93 -9.12
C LYS A 70 -17.83 -10.87 -8.02
N PHE A 71 -16.67 -10.67 -7.41
CA PHE A 71 -16.39 -9.67 -6.39
C PHE A 71 -15.51 -8.53 -6.91
N GLY A 72 -15.34 -8.40 -8.23
CA GLY A 72 -14.48 -7.39 -8.85
C GLY A 72 -12.98 -7.72 -8.72
N GLU A 73 -12.64 -8.98 -8.48
CA GLU A 73 -11.28 -9.47 -8.29
C GLU A 73 -10.58 -9.82 -9.61
N ILE A 74 -9.27 -9.58 -9.68
CA ILE A 74 -8.40 -9.96 -10.78
C ILE A 74 -7.10 -10.53 -10.22
N ASN A 75 -6.39 -11.33 -11.01
CA ASN A 75 -5.04 -11.74 -10.66
C ASN A 75 -4.10 -10.51 -10.59
N ILE A 76 -3.34 -10.37 -9.51
CA ILE A 76 -2.50 -9.18 -9.26
C ILE A 76 -1.44 -8.96 -10.37
N ASN A 77 -1.01 -10.02 -11.04
CA ASN A 77 -0.03 -9.94 -12.12
C ASN A 77 -0.64 -9.60 -13.48
N SER A 78 -1.97 -9.50 -13.59
CA SER A 78 -2.64 -9.23 -14.87
C SER A 78 -2.45 -7.80 -15.39
N SER A 79 -2.14 -6.84 -14.52
CA SER A 79 -2.05 -5.42 -14.90
C SER A 79 -0.68 -4.80 -14.67
N LEU A 80 0.15 -5.36 -13.79
CA LEU A 80 1.47 -4.83 -13.45
C LEU A 80 2.40 -5.96 -13.01
N ASP A 81 3.57 -6.07 -13.66
CA ASP A 81 4.66 -6.96 -13.23
C ASP A 81 5.53 -6.27 -12.16
N VAL A 82 4.92 -5.87 -11.05
CA VAL A 82 5.59 -5.16 -9.95
C VAL A 82 5.44 -5.85 -8.59
N PHE A 83 4.77 -7.02 -8.57
CA PHE A 83 4.47 -7.79 -7.35
C PHE A 83 4.92 -9.27 -7.46
N PRO A 84 6.18 -9.56 -7.84
CA PRO A 84 6.63 -10.93 -8.12
C PRO A 84 6.62 -11.86 -6.90
N SER A 85 6.65 -11.32 -5.68
CA SER A 85 6.60 -12.09 -4.43
C SER A 85 5.15 -12.37 -3.98
N ILE A 86 4.14 -11.70 -4.54
CA ILE A 86 2.73 -11.82 -4.14
C ILE A 86 2.05 -13.00 -4.83
N ARG A 87 2.57 -14.18 -4.50
CA ARG A 87 2.15 -15.48 -5.02
C ARG A 87 2.49 -16.57 -4.01
N THR A 88 1.95 -17.76 -4.20
CA THR A 88 2.44 -18.98 -3.56
C THR A 88 3.75 -19.46 -4.22
N ILE A 89 4.67 -20.05 -3.45
CA ILE A 89 5.93 -20.58 -4.02
C ILE A 89 5.70 -21.93 -4.72
N GLY A 90 4.96 -22.84 -4.08
CA GLY A 90 4.84 -24.23 -4.54
C GLY A 90 4.14 -24.38 -5.89
N ASN A 91 3.01 -23.69 -6.10
CA ASN A 91 2.24 -23.73 -7.34
C ASN A 91 2.35 -22.45 -8.19
N SER A 92 3.18 -21.48 -7.78
CA SER A 92 3.40 -20.21 -8.50
C SER A 92 2.11 -19.44 -8.81
N GLU A 93 1.09 -19.58 -7.96
CA GLU A 93 -0.21 -18.95 -8.13
C GLU A 93 -0.19 -17.56 -7.51
N PHE A 94 -0.44 -16.55 -8.34
CA PHE A 94 -0.51 -15.16 -7.92
C PHE A 94 -1.82 -14.85 -7.19
N ALA A 95 -1.75 -13.93 -6.23
CA ALA A 95 -2.91 -13.53 -5.45
C ALA A 95 -3.98 -12.84 -6.31
N SER A 96 -5.25 -12.99 -5.91
CA SER A 96 -6.36 -12.21 -6.43
C SER A 96 -6.56 -10.93 -5.62
N VAL A 97 -6.81 -9.82 -6.31
CA VAL A 97 -6.96 -8.47 -5.74
C VAL A 97 -8.11 -7.71 -6.38
N ASN A 98 -8.64 -6.68 -5.73
CA ASN A 98 -9.68 -5.82 -6.31
C ASN A 98 -9.12 -5.05 -7.54
N ASP A 99 -9.77 -5.22 -8.70
CA ASP A 99 -9.35 -4.64 -9.97
C ASP A 99 -9.43 -3.11 -9.97
N ALA A 100 -10.49 -2.53 -9.43
CA ALA A 100 -10.69 -1.08 -9.42
C ALA A 100 -9.60 -0.37 -8.62
N PHE A 101 -9.26 -0.89 -7.44
CA PHE A 101 -8.18 -0.34 -6.63
C PHE A 101 -6.80 -0.57 -7.27
N LEU A 102 -6.57 -1.73 -7.88
CA LEU A 102 -5.31 -1.99 -8.59
C LEU A 102 -5.13 -1.00 -9.74
N ARG A 103 -6.16 -0.74 -10.55
CA ARG A 103 -6.12 0.24 -11.65
C ARG A 103 -5.84 1.65 -11.17
N ARG A 104 -6.48 2.06 -10.07
CA ARG A 104 -6.20 3.37 -9.45
C ARG A 104 -4.73 3.47 -9.03
N PHE A 105 -4.17 2.43 -8.42
CA PHE A 105 -2.74 2.39 -8.10
C PHE A 105 -1.86 2.43 -9.36
N SER A 106 -2.17 1.62 -10.38
CA SER A 106 -1.43 1.59 -11.65
C SER A 106 -1.36 2.95 -12.31
N SER A 107 -2.47 3.71 -12.29
CA SER A 107 -2.55 5.03 -12.92
C SER A 107 -1.62 6.08 -12.30
N ILE A 108 -1.18 5.86 -11.06
CA ILE A 108 -0.37 6.84 -10.29
C ILE A 108 1.07 6.35 -10.05
N LEU A 109 1.40 5.13 -10.47
CA LEU A 109 2.63 4.45 -10.08
C LEU A 109 3.89 5.21 -10.49
N GLU A 110 3.95 5.72 -11.72
CA GLU A 110 5.15 6.42 -12.21
C GLU A 110 5.39 7.74 -11.47
N GLU A 111 4.34 8.54 -11.24
CA GLU A 111 4.46 9.78 -10.45
C GLU A 111 4.85 9.47 -9.01
N LEU A 112 4.22 8.47 -8.39
CA LEU A 112 4.53 8.03 -7.03
C LEU A 112 5.99 7.58 -6.92
N ARG A 113 6.46 6.79 -7.89
CA ARG A 113 7.83 6.26 -7.95
C ARG A 113 8.87 7.35 -7.92
N GLU A 114 8.69 8.43 -8.68
CA GLU A 114 9.63 9.56 -8.68
C GLU A 114 9.72 10.23 -7.30
N LYS A 115 8.57 10.50 -6.68
CA LYS A 115 8.53 11.16 -5.36
C LYS A 115 9.13 10.27 -4.27
N VAL A 116 8.82 8.97 -4.30
CA VAL A 116 9.33 7.98 -3.34
C VAL A 116 10.85 7.84 -3.47
N LYS A 117 11.40 7.73 -4.68
CA LYS A 117 12.86 7.73 -4.91
C LYS A 117 13.53 8.98 -4.32
N GLY A 118 12.91 10.15 -4.46
CA GLY A 118 13.40 11.38 -3.86
C GLY A 118 13.42 11.35 -2.32
N ALA A 119 12.43 10.71 -1.69
CA ALA A 119 12.38 10.51 -0.25
C ALA A 119 13.42 9.49 0.25
N MET A 120 13.59 8.38 -0.49
CA MET A 120 14.58 7.32 -0.19
C MET A 120 16.02 7.84 -0.24
N LYS A 121 16.39 8.62 -1.27
CA LYS A 121 17.71 9.25 -1.38
C LYS A 121 18.07 10.11 -0.17
N ARG A 122 17.05 10.65 0.51
CA ARG A 122 17.19 11.48 1.73
C ARG A 122 17.05 10.67 3.02
N LYS A 123 16.98 9.34 2.94
CA LYS A 123 16.85 8.39 4.07
C LYS A 123 15.72 8.75 5.03
N ARG A 124 14.60 9.24 4.48
CA ARG A 124 13.44 9.65 5.26
C ARG A 124 12.55 8.44 5.55
N GLN A 125 11.91 8.43 6.72
CA GLN A 125 10.85 7.46 6.99
C GLN A 125 9.67 7.74 6.06
N ILE A 126 9.28 6.75 5.27
CA ILE A 126 8.12 6.83 4.38
C ILE A 126 6.92 6.18 5.08
N ILE A 127 5.78 6.86 5.05
CA ILE A 127 4.50 6.34 5.50
C ILE A 127 3.51 6.49 4.34
N PHE A 128 2.89 5.38 3.94
CA PHE A 128 1.74 5.41 3.05
C PHE A 128 0.47 5.36 3.89
N THR A 129 -0.50 6.20 3.56
CA THR A 129 -1.76 6.27 4.29
C THR A 129 -2.95 6.54 3.41
N GLY A 130 -4.13 6.14 3.86
CA GLY A 130 -5.37 6.45 3.19
C GLY A 130 -6.58 6.08 4.06
N HIS A 131 -7.64 6.85 3.91
CA HIS A 131 -8.93 6.58 4.51
C HIS A 131 -9.88 5.96 3.48
N SER A 132 -10.68 4.96 3.88
CA SER A 132 -11.64 4.28 3.00
C SER A 132 -10.97 3.80 1.70
N GLY A 133 -11.50 4.14 0.51
CA GLY A 133 -10.92 3.77 -0.78
C GLY A 133 -9.50 4.30 -1.06
N GLY A 134 -8.92 5.16 -0.22
CA GLY A 134 -7.51 5.52 -0.29
C GLY A 134 -6.59 4.50 0.37
N GLY A 135 -7.11 3.76 1.36
CA GLY A 135 -6.39 2.70 2.06
C GLY A 135 -5.83 1.60 1.15
N PRO A 136 -6.61 1.07 0.18
CA PRO A 136 -6.11 0.10 -0.78
C PRO A 136 -4.89 0.57 -1.56
N ILE A 137 -4.90 1.83 -1.99
CA ILE A 137 -3.80 2.43 -2.74
C ILE A 137 -2.56 2.54 -1.85
N ALA A 138 -2.73 2.89 -0.58
CA ALA A 138 -1.66 2.90 0.41
C ALA A 138 -1.05 1.50 0.59
N ILE A 139 -1.87 0.46 0.67
CA ILE A 139 -1.40 -0.93 0.81
C ILE A 139 -0.59 -1.34 -0.42
N TYR A 140 -1.11 -1.13 -1.65
CA TYR A 140 -0.36 -1.46 -2.87
C TYR A 140 0.95 -0.68 -2.97
N ALA A 141 0.95 0.62 -2.62
CA ALA A 141 2.16 1.43 -2.58
C ALA A 141 3.21 0.90 -1.60
N THR A 142 2.78 0.45 -0.41
CA THR A 142 3.69 -0.19 0.55
C THR A 142 4.28 -1.48 0.00
N VAL A 143 3.44 -2.37 -0.54
CA VAL A 143 3.91 -3.66 -1.06
C VAL A 143 4.84 -3.46 -2.26
N TRP A 144 4.50 -2.53 -3.16
CA TRP A 144 5.36 -2.17 -4.28
C TRP A 144 6.73 -1.67 -3.82
N LEU A 145 6.78 -0.81 -2.79
CA LEU A 145 8.06 -0.33 -2.28
C LEU A 145 8.86 -1.45 -1.60
N LEU A 146 8.20 -2.37 -0.90
CA LEU A 146 8.87 -3.55 -0.31
C LEU A 146 9.49 -4.44 -1.40
N GLU A 147 8.78 -4.70 -2.50
CA GLU A 147 9.31 -5.42 -3.67
C GLU A 147 10.51 -4.67 -4.28
N HIS A 148 10.40 -3.35 -4.43
CA HIS A 148 11.49 -2.53 -4.96
C HIS A 148 12.75 -2.59 -4.08
N LEU A 149 12.60 -2.50 -2.75
CA LEU A 149 13.70 -2.60 -1.79
C LEU A 149 14.33 -3.99 -1.74
N LYS A 150 13.55 -5.05 -2.02
CA LYS A 150 14.05 -6.43 -2.10
C LYS A 150 14.87 -6.67 -3.38
N ASN A 151 14.43 -6.09 -4.50
CA ASN A 151 15.04 -6.29 -5.82
C ASN A 151 16.20 -5.33 -6.12
N GLY A 152 16.22 -4.15 -5.49
CA GLY A 152 17.33 -3.20 -5.60
C GLY A 152 18.47 -3.59 -4.69
N GLY A 153 19.64 -3.92 -5.25
CA GLY A 153 20.88 -4.18 -4.49
C GLY A 153 21.45 -2.96 -3.74
N GLU A 154 20.71 -1.84 -3.67
CA GLU A 154 21.05 -0.72 -2.79
C GLU A 154 21.03 -1.22 -1.35
N THR A 155 22.18 -1.15 -0.70
CA THR A 155 22.49 -1.78 0.57
C THR A 155 21.33 -1.66 1.57
N LYS A 156 20.80 -2.82 1.98
CA LYS A 156 19.72 -3.04 2.98
C LYS A 156 19.85 -2.28 4.30
N THR A 157 20.92 -1.51 4.50
CA THR A 157 21.34 -0.95 5.78
C THR A 157 21.03 0.53 5.97
N GLN A 158 20.51 1.27 4.96
CA GLN A 158 20.36 2.74 5.10
C GLN A 158 18.99 3.36 4.79
N VAL A 159 18.03 2.62 4.24
CA VAL A 159 16.67 3.14 3.99
C VAL A 159 15.69 2.52 4.99
N PRO A 160 14.93 3.32 5.77
CA PRO A 160 13.90 2.79 6.66
C PRO A 160 12.81 2.05 5.88
N LEU A 161 12.34 0.91 6.41
CA LEU A 161 11.20 0.19 5.84
C LEU A 161 9.96 1.10 5.81
N PRO A 162 9.14 1.05 4.76
CA PRO A 162 7.92 1.82 4.72
C PRO A 162 6.92 1.35 5.77
N LEU A 163 6.17 2.30 6.32
CA LEU A 163 5.00 2.00 7.15
C LEU A 163 3.73 2.20 6.34
N CYS A 164 2.70 1.40 6.64
CA CYS A 164 1.35 1.55 6.08
C CYS A 164 0.37 1.80 7.23
N LEU A 165 -0.36 2.91 7.17
CA LEU A 165 -1.40 3.25 8.15
C LEU A 165 -2.70 3.54 7.41
N THR A 166 -3.67 2.63 7.49
CA THR A 166 -4.96 2.80 6.82
C THR A 166 -6.10 2.93 7.82
N PHE A 167 -7.15 3.67 7.44
CA PHE A 167 -8.27 4.00 8.32
C PHE A 167 -9.60 3.68 7.64
N GLY A 168 -10.35 2.72 8.19
CA GLY A 168 -11.60 2.28 7.58
C GLY A 168 -11.42 1.72 6.15
N SER A 169 -10.24 1.16 5.86
CA SER A 169 -9.94 0.60 4.54
C SER A 169 -10.74 -0.68 4.30
N PRO A 170 -11.29 -0.89 3.09
CA PRO A 170 -11.83 -2.19 2.72
C PRO A 170 -10.73 -3.25 2.62
N LEU A 171 -11.14 -4.51 2.60
CA LEU A 171 -10.30 -5.62 2.16
C LEU A 171 -10.00 -5.48 0.66
N ILE A 172 -8.81 -5.87 0.24
CA ILE A 172 -8.31 -5.63 -1.11
C ILE A 172 -7.90 -6.89 -1.86
N ALA A 173 -7.77 -8.02 -1.17
CA ALA A 173 -7.14 -9.21 -1.69
C ALA A 173 -7.56 -10.47 -0.94
N ASP A 174 -7.18 -11.61 -1.52
CA ASP A 174 -7.46 -12.96 -1.01
C ASP A 174 -6.46 -13.44 0.06
N GLY A 175 -6.59 -14.72 0.43
CA GLY A 175 -5.71 -15.38 1.39
C GLY A 175 -4.27 -15.58 0.89
N ILE A 176 -4.04 -15.66 -0.42
CA ILE A 176 -2.70 -15.80 -1.01
C ILE A 176 -1.91 -14.51 -0.77
N PHE A 177 -2.55 -13.35 -0.91
CA PHE A 177 -1.92 -12.06 -0.62
C PHE A 177 -1.43 -11.98 0.82
N GLY A 178 -2.30 -12.32 1.79
CA GLY A 178 -1.93 -12.35 3.20
C GLY A 178 -0.87 -13.41 3.54
N HIS A 179 -0.92 -14.57 2.87
CA HIS A 179 0.10 -15.61 3.00
C HIS A 179 1.47 -15.13 2.49
N ALA A 180 1.51 -14.50 1.31
CA ALA A 180 2.74 -13.97 0.73
C ALA A 180 3.36 -12.90 1.64
N LEU A 181 2.59 -11.95 2.16
CA LEU A 181 3.11 -10.93 3.08
C LEU A 181 3.72 -11.52 4.35
N ARG A 182 3.09 -12.56 4.93
CA ARG A 182 3.64 -13.24 6.12
C ARG A 182 4.90 -14.05 5.82
N ARG A 183 5.06 -14.54 4.60
CA ARG A 183 6.26 -15.29 4.19
C ARG A 183 7.47 -14.37 4.02
N GLU A 184 7.25 -13.15 3.56
CA GLU A 184 8.32 -12.19 3.26
C GLU A 184 8.75 -11.33 4.46
N ASN A 185 8.08 -11.47 5.61
CA ASN A 185 8.31 -10.71 6.84
C ASN A 185 8.88 -11.59 7.95
#